data_AF-A0A2S9CPR2-F1
#
_entry.id   AF-A0A2S9CPR2-F1
#
_cell.length_a   1.000
_cell.length_b   1.000
_cell.length_c   1.000
_cell.angle_alpha   90.00
_cell.angle_beta   90.00
_cell.angle_gamma   90.00
#
_symmetry.space_group_name_H-M   'P 1'
#
loop_
_entity.id
_entity.type
_entity.pdbx_description
1 polymer ?
#
loop_
_entity_poly.entity_id
_entity_poly.type
_entity_poly.pdbx_seq_one_letter_code
_entity_poly.pdbx_strand_id
1 'polypeptide(L)'
;MMKKILFFSALLTGSLFFAQKAKVYENPNYSITIPEGWKSTNDSEIINIFPTSQIGAVTISEYHDLALPKEEVKKFILALYQSKDEEKKVKEKKSQKGYTEYLYEHFDEKEKLFWITKAFQKDKNLYLVSINCGQKFWNGNYMTLFNETFNSFKIKK
;
A
#
# COMPACT_ATOMS: atom_id res chain seq x y z
N MET A 1 -44.45 33.97 38.31
CA MET A 1 -44.23 34.23 36.87
C MET A 1 -42.74 34.06 36.58
N MET A 2 -42.27 32.88 36.17
CA MET A 2 -41.93 32.48 34.77
C MET A 2 -41.09 33.55 34.05
N LYS A 3 -39.88 33.27 33.55
CA LYS A 3 -39.49 32.14 32.69
C LYS A 3 -38.08 31.64 33.01
N LYS A 4 -37.93 30.31 33.08
CA LYS A 4 -36.63 29.61 33.03
C LYS A 4 -36.11 29.70 31.59
N ILE A 5 -34.95 30.31 31.38
CA ILE A 5 -34.27 30.27 30.09
C ILE A 5 -33.34 29.05 30.13
N LEU A 6 -33.81 27.97 29.51
CA LEU A 6 -33.00 26.79 29.21
C LEU A 6 -31.98 27.19 28.12
N PHE A 7 -30.70 27.27 28.48
CA PHE A 7 -29.62 27.25 27.50
C PHE A 7 -29.35 25.79 27.11
N PHE A 8 -29.99 25.35 26.03
CA PHE A 8 -29.58 24.15 25.29
C PHE A 8 -28.55 24.58 24.24
N SER A 9 -27.26 24.53 24.59
CA SER A 9 -26.19 24.53 23.59
C SER A 9 -26.10 23.13 22.99
N ALA A 10 -26.66 22.96 21.80
CA ALA A 10 -26.52 21.75 21.01
C ALA A 10 -25.04 21.54 20.66
N LEU A 11 -24.42 20.51 21.23
CA LEU A 11 -23.23 19.89 20.65
C LEU A 11 -23.64 19.24 19.32
N LEU A 12 -23.45 19.96 18.21
CA LEU A 12 -23.42 19.34 16.89
C LEU A 12 -22.02 18.76 16.70
N THR A 13 -21.84 17.54 17.19
CA THR A 13 -20.76 16.64 16.79
C THR A 13 -20.99 16.24 15.33
N GLY A 14 -20.59 17.11 14.41
CA GLY A 14 -20.58 16.84 12.98
C GLY A 14 -19.21 16.40 12.53
N SER A 15 -18.73 15.22 12.94
CA SER A 15 -17.67 14.56 12.19
C SER A 15 -18.32 13.94 10.96
N LEU A 16 -18.51 14.75 9.92
CA LEU A 16 -18.85 14.27 8.58
C LEU A 16 -17.63 13.52 8.03
N PHE A 17 -17.48 12.27 8.43
CA PHE A 17 -16.66 11.33 7.68
C PHE A 17 -17.40 11.08 6.37
N PHE A 18 -17.10 11.90 5.36
CA PHE A 18 -17.40 11.55 3.97
C PHE A 18 -16.56 10.31 3.64
N ALA A 19 -17.12 9.12 3.92
CA ALA A 19 -16.61 7.89 3.35
C ALA A 19 -16.94 7.93 1.84
N GLN A 20 -16.09 8.61 1.08
CA GLN A 20 -16.12 8.57 -0.38
C GLN A 20 -15.97 7.11 -0.81
N LYS A 21 -16.87 6.63 -1.67
CA LYS A 21 -16.93 5.23 -2.11
C LYS A 21 -15.69 4.92 -2.95
N ALA A 22 -14.63 4.48 -2.28
CA ALA A 22 -13.44 4.02 -2.96
C ALA A 22 -13.77 2.76 -3.79
N LYS A 23 -13.32 2.74 -5.05
CA LYS A 23 -13.52 1.58 -5.93
C LYS A 23 -12.64 0.44 -5.42
N VAL A 24 -13.01 -0.82 -5.64
CA VAL A 24 -12.16 -1.96 -5.29
C VAL A 24 -11.68 -2.63 -6.57
N TYR A 25 -10.38 -2.82 -6.70
CA TYR A 25 -9.82 -3.79 -7.63
C TYR A 25 -9.81 -5.15 -6.93
N GLU A 26 -10.30 -6.17 -7.61
CA GLU A 26 -10.29 -7.51 -7.06
C GLU A 26 -10.13 -8.58 -8.13
N ASN A 27 -9.44 -9.65 -7.75
CA ASN A 27 -9.38 -10.90 -8.49
C ASN A 27 -9.65 -12.07 -7.52
N PRO A 28 -9.51 -13.34 -7.95
CA PRO A 28 -9.69 -14.49 -7.05
C PRO A 28 -8.67 -14.60 -5.90
N ASN A 29 -7.50 -13.97 -6.03
CA ASN A 29 -6.36 -14.11 -5.13
C ASN A 29 -6.24 -12.98 -4.12
N TYR A 30 -6.61 -11.75 -4.49
CA TYR A 30 -6.52 -10.58 -3.63
C TYR A 30 -7.55 -9.48 -3.99
N SER A 31 -7.60 -8.46 -3.15
CA SER A 31 -8.31 -7.20 -3.39
C SER A 31 -7.49 -6.01 -2.90
N ILE A 32 -7.71 -4.84 -3.49
CA ILE A 32 -7.13 -3.57 -3.04
C ILE A 32 -8.11 -2.43 -3.37
N THR A 33 -8.15 -1.43 -2.50
CA THR A 33 -8.97 -0.24 -2.71
C THR A 33 -8.26 0.74 -3.64
N ILE A 34 -8.98 1.32 -4.59
CA ILE A 34 -8.55 2.37 -5.51
C ILE A 34 -9.18 3.71 -5.05
N PRO A 35 -8.37 4.73 -4.77
CA PRO A 35 -8.87 6.06 -4.44
C PRO A 35 -9.73 6.66 -5.56
N GLU A 36 -10.63 7.57 -5.19
CA GLU A 36 -11.40 8.32 -6.17
C GLU A 36 -10.49 9.12 -7.12
N GLY A 37 -10.84 9.12 -8.41
CA GLY A 37 -10.06 9.80 -9.44
C GLY A 37 -8.75 9.11 -9.84
N TRP A 38 -8.37 8.00 -9.21
CA TRP A 38 -7.21 7.20 -9.63
C TRP A 38 -7.59 6.22 -10.74
N LYS A 39 -6.60 5.84 -11.53
CA LYS A 39 -6.72 4.85 -12.60
C LYS A 39 -6.06 3.54 -12.18
N SER A 40 -6.49 2.45 -12.81
CA SER A 40 -5.84 1.15 -12.69
C SER A 40 -5.63 0.50 -14.05
N THR A 41 -4.44 -0.05 -14.30
CA THR A 41 -4.13 -0.85 -15.50
C THR A 41 -3.62 -2.23 -15.11
N ASN A 42 -3.66 -3.16 -16.06
CA ASN A 42 -3.02 -4.47 -15.97
C ASN A 42 -2.05 -4.59 -17.15
N ASP A 43 -0.76 -4.47 -16.86
CA ASP A 43 0.30 -4.48 -17.86
C ASP A 43 1.14 -5.74 -17.63
N SER A 44 0.86 -6.79 -18.40
CA SER A 44 1.52 -8.10 -18.27
C SER A 44 1.43 -8.68 -16.85
N GLU A 45 0.22 -8.72 -16.29
CA GLU A 45 -0.09 -9.26 -14.94
C GLU A 45 0.40 -8.38 -13.77
N ILE A 46 1.04 -7.25 -14.07
CA ILE A 46 1.36 -6.22 -13.08
C ILE A 46 0.21 -5.23 -13.02
N ILE A 47 -0.42 -5.13 -11.86
CA ILE A 47 -1.49 -4.16 -11.64
C ILE A 47 -0.87 -2.84 -11.20
N ASN A 48 -1.15 -1.76 -11.93
CA ASN A 48 -0.70 -0.41 -11.61
C ASN A 48 -1.89 0.44 -11.20
N ILE A 49 -1.83 1.08 -10.03
CA ILE A 49 -2.88 1.95 -9.49
C ILE A 49 -2.28 3.33 -9.22
N PHE A 50 -2.72 4.37 -9.91
CA PHE A 50 -2.03 5.66 -9.93
C PHE A 50 -2.99 6.86 -10.06
N PRO A 51 -2.64 8.03 -9.52
CA PRO A 51 -3.38 9.26 -9.76
C PRO A 51 -3.27 9.67 -11.23
N THR A 52 -4.25 10.40 -11.77
CA THR A 52 -4.21 10.89 -13.16
C THR A 52 -2.99 11.77 -13.49
N SER A 53 -2.39 12.38 -12.48
CA SER A 53 -1.15 13.16 -12.57
C SER A 53 0.10 12.30 -12.80
N GLN A 54 0.01 10.97 -12.66
CA GLN A 54 1.09 10.01 -12.92
C GLN A 54 2.39 10.30 -12.15
N ILE A 55 2.26 10.81 -10.93
CA ILE A 55 3.38 11.17 -10.06
C ILE A 55 4.02 9.98 -9.31
N GLY A 56 3.43 8.80 -9.47
CA GLY A 56 3.73 7.58 -8.73
C GLY A 56 2.62 6.56 -8.92
N ALA A 57 2.80 5.36 -8.39
CA ALA A 57 1.84 4.26 -8.46
C ALA A 57 1.95 3.34 -7.24
N VAL A 58 0.85 2.63 -6.94
CA VAL A 58 0.89 1.36 -6.24
C VAL A 58 0.92 0.26 -7.30
N THR A 59 1.93 -0.59 -7.26
CA THR A 59 2.07 -1.74 -8.15
C THR A 59 1.85 -3.04 -7.38
N ILE A 60 1.26 -4.03 -8.03
CA ILE A 60 1.08 -5.37 -7.49
C ILE A 60 1.53 -6.38 -8.54
N SER A 61 2.45 -7.27 -8.15
CA SER A 61 2.76 -8.48 -8.90
C SER A 61 2.57 -9.71 -8.01
N GLU A 62 2.07 -10.79 -8.60
CA GLU A 62 1.93 -12.09 -7.96
C GLU A 62 2.76 -13.13 -8.71
N TYR A 63 3.46 -13.97 -7.96
CA TYR A 63 4.27 -15.06 -8.49
C TYR A 63 3.80 -16.37 -7.86
N HIS A 64 3.62 -17.37 -8.70
CA HIS A 64 3.29 -18.73 -8.33
C HIS A 64 4.45 -19.66 -8.71
N ASP A 65 4.61 -20.74 -7.95
CA ASP A 65 5.67 -21.73 -8.16
C ASP A 65 7.11 -21.18 -8.10
N LEU A 66 7.29 -20.02 -7.45
CA LEU A 66 8.60 -19.44 -7.21
C LEU A 66 9.32 -20.23 -6.12
N ALA A 67 10.38 -20.95 -6.50
CA ALA A 67 11.24 -21.69 -5.58
C ALA A 67 12.23 -20.76 -4.84
N LEU A 68 11.71 -19.72 -4.18
CA LEU A 68 12.49 -18.78 -3.38
C LEU A 68 12.52 -19.26 -1.92
N PRO A 69 13.68 -19.70 -1.39
CA PRO A 69 13.78 -20.10 0.00
C PRO A 69 13.48 -18.92 0.93
N LYS A 70 12.89 -19.21 2.11
CA LYS A 70 12.43 -18.18 3.05
C LYS A 70 13.58 -17.27 3.51
N GLU A 71 14.75 -17.85 3.68
CA GLU A 71 16.00 -17.21 4.06
C GLU A 71 16.56 -16.25 2.98
N GLU A 72 16.17 -16.41 1.73
CA GLU A 72 16.62 -15.57 0.62
C GLU A 72 15.64 -14.42 0.31
N VAL A 73 14.44 -14.40 0.91
CA VAL A 73 13.40 -13.39 0.60
C VAL A 73 13.88 -11.96 0.87
N LYS A 74 14.62 -11.73 1.96
CA LYS A 74 15.15 -10.39 2.28
C LYS A 74 16.16 -9.92 1.25
N LYS A 75 17.08 -10.80 0.86
CA LYS A 75 18.07 -10.50 -0.21
C LYS A 75 17.39 -10.25 -1.54
N PHE A 76 16.39 -11.06 -1.88
CA PHE A 76 15.56 -10.86 -3.07
C PHE A 76 14.93 -9.46 -3.08
N ILE A 77 14.30 -9.03 -1.99
CA ILE A 77 13.69 -7.70 -1.88
C ILE A 77 14.71 -6.59 -2.05
N LEU A 78 15.89 -6.70 -1.43
CA LEU A 78 16.98 -5.71 -1.57
C LEU A 78 17.50 -5.65 -3.01
N ALA A 79 17.59 -6.79 -3.69
CA ALA A 79 18.07 -6.89 -5.06
C ALA A 79 17.12 -6.21 -6.08
N LEU A 80 15.80 -6.16 -5.81
CA LEU A 80 14.84 -5.39 -6.64
C LEU A 80 15.25 -3.92 -6.80
N TYR A 81 15.94 -3.37 -5.79
CA TYR A 81 16.37 -1.97 -5.73
C TYR A 81 17.88 -1.79 -5.91
N GLN A 82 18.62 -2.86 -6.23
CA GLN A 82 20.09 -2.86 -6.23
C GLN A 82 20.68 -2.29 -4.92
N SER A 83 19.97 -2.51 -3.80
CA SER A 83 20.29 -1.90 -2.53
C SER A 83 21.54 -2.54 -1.92
N LYS A 84 22.39 -1.70 -1.31
CA LYS A 84 23.55 -2.12 -0.51
C LYS A 84 23.23 -2.23 0.98
N ASP A 85 21.96 -2.03 1.35
CA ASP A 85 21.51 -2.17 2.72
C ASP A 85 21.69 -3.62 3.22
N GLU A 86 21.89 -3.75 4.53
CA GLU A 86 21.86 -5.05 5.19
C GLU A 86 20.43 -5.59 5.33
N GLU A 87 20.27 -6.92 5.33
CA GLU A 87 18.96 -7.59 5.47
C GLU A 87 18.14 -7.14 6.68
N LYS A 88 18.78 -6.68 7.76
CA LYS A 88 18.09 -6.14 8.95
C LYS A 88 17.21 -4.92 8.66
N LYS A 89 17.43 -4.23 7.53
CA LYS A 89 16.58 -3.14 7.04
C LYS A 89 15.24 -3.64 6.51
N VAL A 90 15.15 -4.90 6.09
CA VAL A 90 13.90 -5.54 5.69
C VAL A 90 13.21 -6.06 6.95
N LYS A 91 12.15 -5.36 7.37
CA LYS A 91 11.34 -5.75 8.54
C LYS A 91 10.53 -6.99 8.18
N GLU A 92 10.40 -7.94 9.09
CA GLU A 92 9.66 -9.18 8.90
C GLU A 92 8.64 -9.34 10.03
N LYS A 93 7.43 -9.80 9.70
CA LYS A 93 6.41 -10.20 10.68
C LYS A 93 5.52 -11.31 10.13
N LYS A 94 4.86 -12.04 11.04
CA LYS A 94 3.76 -12.93 10.66
C LYS A 94 2.59 -12.09 10.16
N SER A 95 1.96 -12.56 9.10
CA SER A 95 0.78 -11.92 8.49
C SER A 95 -0.39 -12.90 8.44
N GLN A 96 -1.51 -12.44 7.88
CA GLN A 96 -2.73 -13.23 7.74
C GLN A 96 -2.52 -14.46 6.85
N LYS A 97 -3.34 -15.50 7.06
CA LYS A 97 -3.43 -16.70 6.19
C LYS A 97 -2.13 -17.50 6.03
N GLY A 98 -1.24 -17.38 7.02
CA GLY A 98 0.03 -18.11 7.06
C GLY A 98 1.14 -17.48 6.22
N TYR A 99 0.93 -16.28 5.67
CA TYR A 99 1.98 -15.53 4.98
C TYR A 99 2.96 -14.90 5.98
N THR A 100 4.22 -14.83 5.58
CA THR A 100 5.20 -13.92 6.17
C THR A 100 5.15 -12.61 5.39
N GLU A 101 5.00 -11.47 6.07
CA GLU A 101 5.07 -10.14 5.48
C GLU A 101 6.45 -9.54 5.73
N TYR A 102 7.06 -9.04 4.66
CA TYR A 102 8.31 -8.30 4.69
C TYR A 102 8.04 -6.87 4.25
N LEU A 103 8.61 -5.88 4.93
CA LEU A 103 8.49 -4.46 4.59
C LEU A 103 9.88 -3.87 4.40
N TYR A 104 10.09 -3.23 3.25
CA TYR A 104 11.31 -2.49 2.95
C TYR A 104 10.96 -1.12 2.38
N GLU A 105 11.68 -0.10 2.84
CA GLU A 105 11.57 1.28 2.39
C GLU A 105 12.93 1.69 1.81
N HIS A 106 12.92 2.18 0.58
CA HIS A 106 14.12 2.59 -0.15
C HIS A 106 13.91 3.97 -0.75
N PHE A 107 14.95 4.80 -0.70
CA PHE A 107 14.97 6.08 -1.40
C PHE A 107 16.03 6.01 -2.48
N ASP A 108 15.59 6.08 -3.74
CA ASP A 108 16.48 6.17 -4.89
C ASP A 108 16.96 7.62 -5.01
N GLU A 109 18.21 7.85 -4.64
CA GLU A 109 18.80 9.20 -4.67
C GLU A 109 19.00 9.75 -6.09
N LYS A 110 19.15 8.87 -7.09
CA LYS A 110 19.39 9.24 -8.49
C LYS A 110 18.09 9.70 -9.13
N GLU A 111 17.03 8.93 -8.97
CA GLU A 111 15.72 9.23 -9.56
C GLU A 111 14.85 10.11 -8.65
N LYS A 112 15.28 10.36 -7.40
CA LYS A 112 14.52 11.06 -6.36
C LYS A 112 13.14 10.42 -6.15
N LEU A 113 13.12 9.09 -6.02
CA LEU A 113 11.92 8.28 -5.85
C LEU A 113 11.91 7.57 -4.49
N PHE A 114 10.78 7.65 -3.79
CA PHE A 114 10.50 6.75 -2.68
C PHE A 114 9.92 5.45 -3.19
N TRP A 115 10.44 4.34 -2.68
CA TRP A 115 9.94 2.99 -2.85
C TRP A 115 9.56 2.41 -1.50
N ILE A 116 8.32 1.90 -1.39
CA ILE A 116 7.85 1.21 -0.18
C ILE A 116 7.26 -0.12 -0.60
N THR A 117 7.85 -1.23 -0.18
CA THR A 117 7.48 -2.57 -0.64
C THR A 117 7.03 -3.45 0.50
N LYS A 118 5.85 -4.06 0.34
CA LYS A 118 5.44 -5.23 1.09
C LYS A 118 5.58 -6.47 0.21
N ALA A 119 6.32 -7.45 0.70
CA ALA A 119 6.32 -8.79 0.12
C ALA A 119 5.55 -9.73 1.06
N PHE A 120 4.64 -10.53 0.50
CA PHE A 120 3.93 -11.56 1.24
C PHE A 120 4.32 -12.93 0.69
N GLN A 121 5.07 -13.71 1.46
CA GLN A 121 5.56 -15.02 1.04
C GLN A 121 4.87 -16.14 1.83
N LYS A 122 4.45 -17.19 1.09
CA LYS A 122 3.96 -18.45 1.64
C LYS A 122 4.26 -19.57 0.65
N ASP A 123 5.04 -20.55 1.07
CA ASP A 123 5.51 -21.64 0.22
C ASP A 123 6.14 -21.09 -1.07
N LYS A 124 5.63 -21.49 -2.24
CA LYS A 124 6.09 -21.00 -3.54
C LYS A 124 5.31 -19.78 -4.08
N ASN A 125 4.48 -19.16 -3.24
CA ASN A 125 3.70 -17.98 -3.61
C ASN A 125 4.33 -16.72 -3.04
N LEU A 126 4.40 -15.68 -3.86
CA LEU A 126 4.91 -14.37 -3.49
C LEU A 126 4.00 -13.28 -4.07
N TYR A 127 3.51 -12.39 -3.23
CA TYR A 127 2.94 -11.12 -3.67
C TYR A 127 3.93 -10.00 -3.38
N LEU A 128 4.21 -9.16 -4.37
CA LEU A 128 4.91 -7.89 -4.18
C LEU A 128 3.91 -6.76 -4.38
N VAL A 129 3.78 -5.93 -3.36
CA VAL A 129 2.99 -4.69 -3.40
C VAL A 129 3.96 -3.57 -3.15
N SER A 130 4.07 -2.62 -4.06
CA SER A 130 5.03 -1.52 -3.95
C SER A 130 4.38 -0.17 -4.21
N ILE A 131 4.75 0.84 -3.44
CA ILE A 131 4.56 2.24 -3.83
C ILE A 131 5.83 2.69 -4.52
N ASN A 132 5.70 3.43 -5.63
CA ASN A 132 6.72 4.37 -6.08
C ASN A 132 6.14 5.79 -6.14
N CYS A 133 6.90 6.79 -5.70
CA CYS A 133 6.45 8.18 -5.77
C CYS A 133 7.62 9.15 -5.79
N GLY A 134 7.54 10.17 -6.65
CA GLY A 134 8.51 11.27 -6.67
C GLY A 134 8.62 11.97 -5.32
N GLN A 135 9.84 12.22 -4.84
CA GLN A 135 10.12 12.85 -3.55
C GLN A 135 9.31 14.13 -3.32
N LYS A 136 9.21 14.98 -4.35
CA LYS A 136 8.45 16.25 -4.30
C LYS A 136 6.95 16.08 -4.06
N PHE A 137 6.40 14.89 -4.32
CA PHE A 137 4.97 14.59 -4.16
C PHE A 137 4.69 13.65 -2.99
N TRP A 138 5.72 13.12 -2.34
CA TRP A 138 5.60 12.29 -1.15
C TRP A 138 5.36 13.15 0.10
N ASN A 139 4.23 13.85 0.13
CA ASN A 139 3.79 14.69 1.24
C ASN A 139 2.26 14.84 1.24
N GLY A 140 1.72 15.37 2.36
CA GLY A 140 0.32 15.74 2.50
C GLY A 140 -0.65 14.65 2.05
N ASN A 141 -1.65 15.05 1.26
CA ASN A 141 -2.73 14.16 0.82
C ASN A 141 -2.25 13.00 -0.06
N TYR A 142 -1.23 13.20 -0.92
CA TYR A 142 -0.75 12.13 -1.78
C TYR A 142 -0.11 11.00 -0.96
N MET A 143 0.73 11.35 0.01
CA MET A 143 1.32 10.37 0.92
C MET A 143 0.24 9.57 1.67
N THR A 144 -0.80 10.25 2.16
CA THR A 144 -1.95 9.59 2.81
C THR A 144 -2.65 8.62 1.86
N LEU A 145 -3.03 9.06 0.65
CA LEU A 145 -3.75 8.23 -0.31
C LEU A 145 -2.92 7.03 -0.81
N PHE A 146 -1.63 7.21 -1.06
CA PHE A 146 -0.74 6.09 -1.39
C PHE A 146 -0.69 5.07 -0.25
N ASN A 147 -0.52 5.52 0.99
CA ASN A 147 -0.47 4.63 2.15
C ASN A 147 -1.81 3.93 2.40
N GLU A 148 -2.94 4.61 2.28
CA GLU A 148 -4.26 4.01 2.42
C GLU A 148 -4.51 2.94 1.36
N THR A 149 -4.21 3.24 0.09
CA THR A 149 -4.26 2.30 -1.03
C THR A 149 -3.39 1.08 -0.74
N PHE A 150 -2.10 1.31 -0.46
CA PHE A 150 -1.11 0.28 -0.17
C PHE A 150 -1.48 -0.61 1.03
N ASN A 151 -2.02 -0.03 2.10
CA ASN A 151 -2.43 -0.76 3.29
C ASN A 151 -3.77 -1.49 3.12
N SER A 152 -4.57 -1.14 2.12
CA SER A 152 -5.83 -1.82 1.81
C SER A 152 -5.65 -3.17 1.11
N PHE A 153 -4.43 -3.50 0.64
CA PHE A 153 -4.15 -4.77 0.00
C PHE A 153 -4.48 -5.95 0.92
N LYS A 154 -5.31 -6.87 0.43
CA LYS A 154 -5.79 -8.02 1.18
C LYS A 154 -5.75 -9.27 0.31
N ILE A 155 -4.93 -10.24 0.74
CA ILE A 155 -4.90 -11.57 0.15
C ILE A 155 -6.21 -12.29 0.51
N LYS A 156 -6.88 -12.91 -0.46
CA LYS A 156 -8.15 -13.64 -0.31
C LYS A 156 -7.93 -15.13 -0.01
N LYS A 157 -6.87 -15.75 -0.51
CA LYS A 157 -6.59 -17.19 -0.35
C LYS A 157 -5.30 -17.43 0.44
#